data_AF-A0A3D3QA32-F1
#
_entry.id   AF-A0A3D3QA32-F1
#
_cell.length_a   1.000
_cell.length_b   1.000
_cell.length_c   1.000
_cell.angle_alpha   90.00
_cell.angle_beta   90.00
_cell.angle_gamma   90.00
#
_symmetry.space_group_name_H-M   'P 1'
#
loop_
_entity.id
_entity.type
_entity.pdbx_description
1 polymer ?
#
loop_
_entity_poly.entity_id
_entity_poly.type
_entity_poly.pdbx_seq_one_letter_code
_entity_poly.pdbx_strand_id
1 'polypeptide(L)' 'SAAHLADAEGLSEGWRLVTNVGRDAGQSVAHLHFHLLGGRRMTWPPG' A
#
# COMPACT_ATOMS: atom_id res chain seq x y z
N SER A 1 -4.49 2.85 -12.94
CA SER A 1 -4.69 3.39 -11.58
C SER A 1 -4.31 2.31 -10.56
N ALA A 2 -4.13 2.65 -9.28
CA ALA A 2 -3.89 1.63 -8.25
C ALA A 2 -5.02 0.60 -8.18
N ALA A 3 -6.27 1.04 -8.35
CA ALA A 3 -7.44 0.16 -8.41
C ALA A 3 -7.36 -0.86 -9.56
N HIS A 4 -6.94 -0.43 -10.75
CA HIS A 4 -6.78 -1.32 -11.91
C HIS A 4 -5.66 -2.36 -11.69
N LEU A 5 -4.53 -1.96 -11.08
CA LEU A 5 -3.46 -2.90 -10.74
C LEU A 5 -3.92 -3.90 -9.68
N ALA A 6 -4.67 -3.46 -8.67
CA ALA A 6 -5.20 -4.35 -7.65
C ALA A 6 -6.15 -5.40 -8.24
N ASP A 7 -6.99 -5.01 -9.20
CA ASP A 7 -7.87 -5.92 -9.93
C ASP A 7 -7.08 -6.94 -10.77
N ALA A 8 -6.07 -6.47 -11.52
CA ALA A 8 -5.20 -7.32 -12.33
C ALA A 8 -4.40 -8.35 -11.49
N GLU A 9 -4.06 -8.00 -10.25
CA GLU A 9 -3.36 -8.87 -9.30
C GLU A 9 -4.32 -9.72 -8.44
N GLY A 10 -5.63 -9.71 -8.72
CA GLY A 10 -6.61 -10.55 -8.02
C GLY A 10 -6.90 -10.13 -6.57
N LEU A 11 -6.67 -8.86 -6.21
CA LEU A 11 -6.91 -8.32 -4.87
C LEU A 11 -8.39 -7.92 -4.66
N SER A 12 -9.32 -8.85 -4.92
CA SER A 12 -10.78 -8.61 -4.92
C SER A 12 -11.35 -8.32 -3.53
N GLU A 13 -10.76 -8.91 -2.48
CA GLU A 13 -11.22 -8.79 -1.08
C GLU A 13 -10.82 -7.46 -0.40
N GLY A 14 -10.23 -6.54 -1.17
CA GLY A 14 -9.77 -5.25 -0.71
C GLY A 14 -8.25 -5.12 -0.67
N TRP A 15 -7.79 -3.87 -0.74
CA TRP A 15 -6.38 -3.50 -0.81
C TRP A 15 -6.14 -2.15 -0.11
N ARG A 16 -4.88 -1.88 0.24
CA ARG A 16 -4.44 -0.61 0.85
C ARG A 16 -3.31 -0.03 0.02
N LEU A 17 -3.44 1.25 -0.31
CA LEU A 17 -2.39 2.05 -0.92
C LEU A 17 -1.73 2.90 0.16
N VAL A 18 -0.41 2.79 0.31
CA VAL A 18 0.37 3.55 1.31
C VAL A 18 1.50 4.29 0.62
N THR A 19 1.77 5.53 1.05
CA THR A 19 3.02 6.23 0.75
C THR A 19 3.59 6.75 2.06
N ASN A 20 4.91 6.63 2.22
CA ASN A 20 5.63 7.04 3.42
C ASN A 20 6.46 8.27 3.11
N VAL A 21 6.35 9.30 3.95
CA VAL A 21 7.12 10.55 3.82
C VAL A 21 7.89 10.80 5.10
N GLY A 22 9.22 10.81 4.99
CA GLY A 22 10.13 11.02 6.12
C GLY A 22 10.44 9.76 6.92
N ARG A 23 11.38 9.91 7.86
CA ARG A 23 11.94 8.83 8.67
C ARG A 23 10.89 8.14 9.55
N ASP A 24 10.06 8.91 10.24
CA ASP A 24 9.12 8.37 11.22
C ASP A 24 7.93 7.65 10.57
N ALA A 25 7.66 7.96 9.30
CA ALA A 25 6.72 7.20 8.47
C ALA A 25 7.33 5.90 7.89
N GLY A 26 8.63 5.64 8.11
CA GLY A 26 9.32 4.47 7.58
C GLY A 26 9.66 4.57 6.08
N GLN A 27 9.94 5.76 5.56
CA GLN A 27 10.41 5.91 4.17
C GLN A 27 11.83 5.32 4.01
N SER A 28 11.95 4.25 3.22
CA SER A 28 13.24 3.57 2.97
C SER A 28 14.00 4.14 1.77
N VAL A 29 13.29 4.57 0.72
CA VAL A 29 13.86 5.19 -0.48
C VAL A 29 13.36 6.62 -0.59
N ALA A 30 14.28 7.58 -0.71
CA ALA A 30 14.00 9.02 -0.81
C ALA A 30 13.50 9.43 -2.22
N HIS A 31 12.51 8.72 -2.74
CA HIS A 31 11.79 8.97 -3.97
C HIS A 31 10.30 8.70 -3.73
N LEU A 32 9.40 9.42 -4.40
CA LEU A 32 7.96 9.16 -4.28
C LEU A 32 7.64 7.74 -4.77
N HIS A 33 7.09 6.91 -3.91
CA HIS A 33 6.62 5.57 -4.26
C HIS A 33 5.37 5.22 -3.47
N PHE A 34 4.65 4.21 -3.96
CA PHE A 34 3.43 3.71 -3.36
C PHE A 34 3.56 2.21 -3.15
N HIS A 35 3.11 1.74 -1.99
CA HIS A 35 2.90 0.33 -1.71
C HIS A 35 1.44 -0.02 -1.98
N LEU A 36 1.20 -1.02 -2.81
CA LEU A 36 -0.11 -1.66 -2.97
C LEU A 36 -0.09 -2.98 -2.21
N LEU A 37 -0.88 -3.08 -1.14
CA LEU A 37 -0.92 -4.24 -0.25
C LEU A 37 -2.29 -4.91 -0.31
N GLY A 38 -2.33 -6.24 -0.39
CA GLY A 38 -3.57 -7.03 -0.39
C GLY A 38 -3.32 -8.51 -0.13
N GLY A 39 -4.33 -9.35 -0.36
CA GLY A 39 -4.24 -10.81 -0.19
C GLY A 39 -4.36 -11.30 1.25
N ARG A 40 -4.58 -10.39 2.22
CA ARG A 40 -4.84 -10.69 3.63
C ARG A 40 -5.60 -9.56 4.32
N ARG A 41 -6.26 -9.88 5.44
CA ARG A 41 -6.86 -8.86 6.32
C ARG A 41 -5.78 -7.95 6.88
N MET A 42 -5.96 -6.64 6.72
CA MET A 42 -5.10 -5.62 7.32
C MET A 42 -5.74 -5.06 8.60
N THR A 43 -4.90 -4.76 9.58
CA THR A 43 -5.33 -4.18 10.87
C THR A 43 -5.30 -2.66 10.85
N TRP A 44 -5.86 -2.07 11.90
CA TRP A 44 -5.85 -0.63 12.17
C TRP A 44 -5.38 -0.40 13.63
N PRO A 45 -4.51 0.57 13.93
CA PRO A 45 -3.92 1.56 13.00
C PRO A 45 -2.96 0.95 11.95
N PRO A 46 -2.67 1.67 10.85
CA PRO A 46 -1.87 1.19 9.73
C PRO A 46 -0.37 1.44 9.96
N GLY A 47 0.11 1.06 11.13
CA GLY A 47 1.42 1.36 11.70
C GLY A 47 1.37 1.09 13.19
#